data_AF-A0A484F8A1-F1
#
_entry.id   AF-A0A484F8A1-F1
#
_cell.length_a   1.000
_cell.length_b   1.000
_cell.length_c   1.000
_cell.angle_alpha   90.00
_cell.angle_beta   90.00
_cell.angle_gamma   90.00
#
_symmetry.space_group_name_H-M   'P 1'
#
loop_
_entity.id
_entity.type
_entity.pdbx_description
1 polymer ?
#
loop_
_entity_poly.entity_id
_entity_poly.type
_entity_poly.pdbx_seq_one_letter_code
_entity_poly.pdbx_strand_id
1 'polypeptide(L)'
;MRDFLYQTYNMILERLRYAEAKNTIILTLLGVLIIGAFRIYDETPARPLIATIYFWCFLFFSVLAIVTALTSFMPNIKLQYLYKTKDPLPSDSLIYYEHVAKFDEAKQYVAAINNVYYNSEAVPGNLDYDLAAQIILNSRSVYRKSVLSYYAIVFTVCAILTPVIGGLYLLFSRYFYWSDKDGRAKIKFGRRKVVKEEIKEIRNSPFHDFSKYFLPHLPKKGVRKIQPEGQKKNKE
;
A
#
# COMPACT_ATOMS: atom_id res chain seq x y z
N MET A 1 -30.90 14.63 28.61
CA MET A 1 -30.49 14.83 27.20
C MET A 1 -29.19 15.62 27.08
N ARG A 2 -29.09 16.79 27.69
CA ARG A 2 -27.89 17.64 27.64
C ARG A 2 -26.60 16.89 28.02
N ASP A 3 -26.60 16.16 29.12
CA ASP A 3 -25.41 15.41 29.57
C ASP A 3 -24.96 14.36 28.55
N PHE A 4 -25.92 13.68 27.91
CA PHE A 4 -25.65 12.72 26.84
C PHE A 4 -24.99 13.40 25.63
N LEU A 5 -25.48 14.56 25.22
CA LEU A 5 -24.86 15.34 24.13
C LEU A 5 -23.44 15.78 24.49
N TYR A 6 -23.23 16.28 25.71
CA TYR A 6 -21.88 16.64 26.17
C TYR A 6 -20.91 15.45 26.19
N GLN A 7 -21.35 14.29 26.70
CA GLN A 7 -20.52 13.08 26.70
C GLN A 7 -20.17 12.64 25.27
N THR A 8 -21.18 12.62 24.38
CA THR A 8 -20.98 12.25 22.97
C THR A 8 -20.02 13.23 22.28
N TYR A 9 -20.19 14.52 22.51
CA TYR A 9 -19.31 15.56 21.98
C TYR A 9 -17.86 15.35 22.42
N ASN A 10 -17.62 15.14 23.71
CA ASN A 10 -16.27 14.92 24.23
C ASN A 10 -15.64 13.64 23.66
N MET A 11 -16.42 12.56 23.55
CA MET A 11 -15.95 11.32 22.93
C MET A 11 -15.56 11.53 21.45
N ILE A 12 -16.33 12.31 20.70
CA ILE A 12 -16.00 12.61 19.28
C ILE A 12 -14.73 13.47 19.19
N LEU A 13 -14.57 14.46 20.07
CA LEU A 13 -13.35 15.27 20.12
C LEU A 13 -12.12 14.43 20.44
N GLU A 14 -12.24 13.48 21.37
CA GLU A 14 -11.15 12.55 21.68
C GLU A 14 -10.78 11.69 20.46
N ARG A 15 -11.78 11.14 19.75
CA ARG A 15 -11.54 10.38 18.51
C ARG A 15 -10.90 11.23 17.42
N LEU A 16 -11.24 12.51 17.35
CA LEU A 16 -10.61 13.45 16.40
C LEU A 16 -9.13 13.65 16.72
N ARG A 17 -8.79 13.91 17.98
CA ARG A 17 -7.39 14.04 18.44
C ARG A 17 -6.60 12.77 18.20
N TYR A 18 -7.21 11.61 18.44
CA TYR A 18 -6.58 10.32 18.17
C TYR A 18 -6.29 10.11 16.67
N ALA A 19 -7.21 10.49 15.79
CA ALA A 19 -6.99 10.42 14.33
C ALA A 19 -5.85 11.35 13.88
N GLU A 20 -5.72 12.54 14.46
CA GLU A 20 -4.61 13.45 14.19
C GLU A 20 -3.28 12.89 14.69
N ALA A 21 -3.25 12.37 15.92
CA ALA A 21 -2.06 11.75 16.51
C ALA A 21 -1.53 10.59 15.66
N LYS A 22 -2.42 9.73 15.12
CA LYS A 22 -2.01 8.64 14.21
C LYS A 22 -1.26 9.14 12.98
N ASN A 23 -1.78 10.18 12.32
CA ASN A 23 -1.13 10.71 11.13
C ASN A 23 0.20 11.39 11.45
N THR A 24 0.30 12.07 12.60
CA THR A 24 1.58 12.61 13.09
C THR A 24 2.61 11.50 13.27
N ILE A 25 2.23 10.39 13.91
CA ILE A 25 3.13 9.23 14.11
C ILE A 25 3.60 8.66 12.76
N ILE A 26 2.69 8.50 11.79
CA ILE A 26 3.03 8.02 10.44
C ILE A 26 4.06 8.95 9.77
N LEU A 27 3.84 10.26 9.83
CA LEU A 27 4.76 11.25 9.26
C LEU A 27 6.15 11.19 9.91
N THR A 28 6.21 11.12 11.24
CA THR A 28 7.47 11.02 11.98
C THR A 28 8.21 9.72 11.63
N LEU A 29 7.49 8.58 11.64
CA LEU A 29 8.06 7.28 11.31
C LEU A 29 8.64 7.26 9.89
N LEU A 30 7.86 7.69 8.90
CA LEU A 30 8.30 7.73 7.51
C LEU A 30 9.47 8.70 7.31
N GLY A 31 9.48 9.84 8.00
CA GLY A 31 10.62 10.76 7.99
C GLY A 31 11.92 10.09 8.41
N VAL A 32 11.90 9.37 9.54
CA VAL A 32 13.06 8.61 10.05
C VAL A 32 13.47 7.50 9.07
N LEU A 33 12.51 6.73 8.56
CA LEU A 33 12.77 5.63 7.64
C LEU A 33 13.37 6.11 6.31
N ILE A 34 12.88 7.21 5.75
CA ILE A 34 13.41 7.79 4.51
C ILE A 34 14.86 8.22 4.72
N ILE A 35 15.17 8.95 5.80
CA ILE A 35 16.54 9.37 6.11
C ILE A 35 17.47 8.15 6.27
N GLY A 36 17.03 7.13 7.00
CA GLY A 36 17.79 5.90 7.18
C GLY A 36 18.03 5.16 5.86
N ALA A 37 17.00 5.07 5.01
CA ALA A 37 17.09 4.42 3.71
C ALA A 37 18.07 5.14 2.77
N PHE A 38 18.06 6.47 2.75
CA PHE A 38 19.02 7.25 1.95
C PHE A 38 20.47 7.04 2.40
N ARG A 39 20.73 7.00 3.71
CA ARG A 39 22.09 6.72 4.23
C ARG A 39 22.61 5.35 3.78
N ILE A 40 21.78 4.31 3.96
CA ILE A 40 22.15 2.94 3.54
C ILE A 40 22.34 2.87 2.02
N TYR A 41 21.49 3.58 1.27
CA TYR A 41 21.57 3.64 -0.17
C TYR A 41 22.93 4.22 -0.58
N ASP A 42 23.29 5.41 -0.11
CA ASP A 42 24.52 6.13 -0.52
C ASP A 42 25.83 5.42 -0.14
N GLU A 43 25.87 4.71 0.98
CA GLU A 43 27.06 3.97 1.44
C GLU A 43 27.36 2.70 0.63
N THR A 44 26.49 2.30 -0.32
CA THR A 44 26.62 1.05 -1.08
C THR A 44 27.07 1.31 -2.53
N PRO A 45 28.39 1.33 -2.84
CA PRO A 45 28.91 1.74 -4.15
C PRO A 45 28.65 0.75 -5.29
N ALA A 46 28.46 -0.55 -5.00
CA ALA A 46 28.20 -1.60 -5.99
C ALA A 46 26.89 -2.32 -5.66
N ARG A 47 25.77 -1.72 -6.08
CA ARG A 47 24.42 -2.15 -5.73
C ARG A 47 23.74 -2.86 -6.90
N PRO A 48 23.14 -4.04 -6.69
CA PRO A 48 22.45 -4.77 -7.75
C PRO A 48 21.19 -4.00 -8.18
N LEU A 49 20.83 -4.08 -9.46
CA LEU A 49 19.66 -3.38 -10.03
C LEU A 49 18.38 -3.64 -9.20
N ILE A 50 18.23 -4.86 -8.70
CA ILE A 50 17.08 -5.26 -7.89
C ILE A 50 16.96 -4.44 -6.58
N ALA A 51 18.08 -4.14 -5.91
CA ALA A 51 18.09 -3.32 -4.70
C ALA A 51 17.62 -1.90 -4.99
N THR A 52 18.06 -1.33 -6.12
CA THR A 52 17.63 -0.02 -6.59
C THR A 52 16.13 0.02 -6.87
N ILE A 53 15.56 -1.03 -7.47
CA ILE A 53 14.11 -1.13 -7.71
C ILE A 53 13.34 -1.12 -6.38
N TYR A 54 13.73 -1.95 -5.42
CA TYR A 54 13.08 -1.99 -4.10
C TYR A 54 13.19 -0.65 -3.35
N PHE A 55 14.31 0.06 -3.47
CA PHE A 55 14.48 1.40 -2.89
C PHE A 55 13.50 2.42 -3.50
N TRP A 56 13.36 2.45 -4.82
CA TRP A 56 12.40 3.34 -5.48
C TRP A 56 10.95 3.01 -5.15
N CYS A 57 10.61 1.72 -5.05
CA CYS A 57 9.28 1.29 -4.59
C CYS A 57 9.02 1.74 -3.14
N PHE A 58 10.00 1.62 -2.25
CA PHE A 58 9.91 2.13 -0.88
C PHE A 58 9.63 3.63 -0.85
N LEU A 59 10.38 4.43 -1.63
CA LEU A 59 10.17 5.87 -1.70
C LEU A 59 8.79 6.22 -2.26
N PHE A 60 8.36 5.53 -3.32
CA PHE A 60 7.05 5.75 -3.93
C PHE A 60 5.90 5.55 -2.93
N PHE A 61 5.87 4.42 -2.22
CA PHE A 61 4.84 4.16 -1.21
C PHE A 61 4.96 5.12 0.00
N SER A 62 6.17 5.50 0.39
CA SER A 62 6.37 6.47 1.48
C SER A 62 5.81 7.85 1.12
N VAL A 63 6.00 8.31 -0.12
CA VAL A 63 5.43 9.58 -0.61
C VAL A 63 3.91 9.51 -0.63
N LEU A 64 3.31 8.42 -1.13
CA LEU A 64 1.85 8.24 -1.10
C LEU A 64 1.29 8.27 0.33
N ALA A 65 1.97 7.63 1.27
CA ALA A 65 1.58 7.64 2.68
C ALA A 65 1.68 9.05 3.29
N ILE A 66 2.78 9.77 3.04
CA ILE A 66 2.98 11.15 3.52
C ILE A 66 1.93 12.09 2.96
N VAL A 67 1.69 12.06 1.65
CA VAL A 67 0.67 12.92 1.00
C VAL A 67 -0.70 12.63 1.60
N THR A 68 -1.06 11.36 1.79
CA THR A 68 -2.34 10.97 2.39
C THR A 68 -2.45 11.44 3.84
N ALA A 69 -1.42 11.26 4.66
CA ALA A 69 -1.38 11.73 6.05
C ALA A 69 -1.47 13.26 6.13
N LEU A 70 -0.78 14.00 5.27
CA LEU A 70 -0.86 15.46 5.18
C LEU A 70 -2.25 15.94 4.75
N THR A 71 -2.87 15.29 3.77
CA THR A 71 -4.25 15.63 3.36
C THR A 71 -5.25 15.46 4.49
N SER A 72 -4.99 14.56 5.44
CA SER A 72 -5.83 14.39 6.64
C SER A 72 -5.79 15.58 7.59
N PHE A 73 -4.75 16.41 7.56
CA PHE A 73 -4.67 17.65 8.35
C PHE A 73 -5.43 18.81 7.72
N MET A 74 -5.81 18.72 6.45
CA MET A 74 -6.41 19.83 5.73
C MET A 74 -7.78 20.20 6.35
N PRO A 75 -7.95 21.45 6.83
CA PRO A 75 -9.20 21.89 7.44
C PRO A 75 -10.34 21.82 6.44
N ASN A 76 -11.51 21.40 6.89
CA ASN A 76 -12.66 21.17 6.02
C ASN A 76 -13.40 22.49 5.77
N ILE A 77 -12.86 23.37 4.92
CA ILE A 77 -13.38 24.74 4.82
C ILE A 77 -14.76 24.77 4.13
N LYS A 78 -15.06 23.93 3.11
CA LYS A 78 -16.38 23.90 2.44
C LYS A 78 -16.78 22.56 1.79
N LEU A 79 -16.01 21.49 1.97
CA LEU A 79 -16.20 20.20 1.26
C LEU A 79 -17.29 19.28 1.86
N GLN A 80 -18.14 19.80 2.75
CA GLN A 80 -19.14 19.01 3.48
C GLN A 80 -20.14 18.31 2.54
N TYR A 81 -20.45 18.92 1.40
CA TYR A 81 -21.39 18.37 0.41
C TYR A 81 -20.81 17.23 -0.45
N LEU A 82 -19.48 17.14 -0.56
CA LEU A 82 -18.84 16.14 -1.44
C LEU A 82 -18.70 14.77 -0.77
N TYR A 83 -18.86 14.71 0.56
CA TYR A 83 -18.85 13.46 1.33
C TYR A 83 -20.24 13.18 1.87
N LYS A 84 -21.26 13.17 0.98
CA LYS A 84 -22.60 12.78 1.36
C LYS A 84 -22.57 11.31 1.78
N THR A 85 -22.58 11.10 3.08
CA THR A 85 -22.75 9.78 3.70
C THR A 85 -24.16 9.27 3.41
N LYS A 86 -24.35 7.96 3.42
CA LYS A 86 -25.67 7.32 3.26
C LYS A 86 -26.66 7.92 4.27
N ASP A 87 -27.94 7.92 3.92
CA ASP A 87 -29.01 8.39 4.81
C ASP A 87 -29.00 7.59 6.13
N PRO A 88 -29.36 8.24 7.26
CA PRO A 88 -29.41 7.57 8.56
C PRO A 88 -30.47 6.47 8.57
N LEU A 89 -30.11 5.30 9.11
CA LEU A 89 -30.99 4.14 9.26
C LEU A 89 -31.52 4.04 10.70
N PRO A 90 -32.70 3.45 10.93
CA PRO A 90 -33.23 3.24 12.29
C PRO A 90 -32.33 2.38 13.19
N SER A 91 -31.52 1.50 12.60
CA SER A 91 -30.55 0.65 13.30
C SER A 91 -29.22 1.34 13.60
N ASP A 92 -29.03 2.58 13.15
CA ASP A 92 -27.78 3.30 13.34
C ASP A 92 -27.60 3.70 14.81
N SER A 93 -26.47 3.31 15.39
CA SER A 93 -26.04 3.84 16.69
C SER A 93 -25.91 5.37 16.65
N LEU A 94 -26.66 6.04 17.54
CA LEU A 94 -26.61 7.49 17.72
C LEU A 94 -25.35 7.99 18.47
N ILE A 95 -24.45 7.08 18.86
CA ILE A 95 -23.21 7.43 19.57
C ILE A 95 -22.00 7.27 18.64
N TYR A 96 -22.07 6.34 17.69
CA TYR A 96 -20.95 6.02 16.80
C TYR A 96 -20.77 7.10 15.72
N TYR A 97 -19.60 7.76 15.69
CA TYR A 97 -19.36 8.93 14.81
C TYR A 97 -19.65 8.67 13.33
N GLU A 98 -19.44 7.46 12.82
CA GLU A 98 -19.70 7.13 11.41
C GLU A 98 -21.19 7.19 11.08
N HIS A 99 -22.03 6.80 12.05
CA HIS A 99 -23.48 6.87 11.93
C HIS A 99 -23.98 8.29 12.20
N VAL A 100 -23.42 8.97 13.20
CA VAL A 100 -23.75 10.37 13.50
C VAL A 100 -23.39 11.29 12.33
N ALA A 101 -22.34 10.99 11.57
CA ALA A 101 -21.95 11.75 10.39
C ALA A 101 -23.03 11.78 9.29
N LYS A 102 -23.96 10.80 9.28
CA LYS A 102 -25.06 10.66 8.32
C LYS A 102 -26.17 11.70 8.50
N PHE A 103 -26.32 12.26 9.70
CA PHE A 103 -27.34 13.26 9.94
C PHE A 103 -26.95 14.58 9.27
N ASP A 104 -27.90 15.20 8.57
CA ASP A 104 -27.71 16.51 7.92
C ASP A 104 -28.09 17.67 8.83
N GLU A 105 -29.13 17.48 9.65
CA GLU A 105 -29.66 18.53 10.51
C GLU A 105 -29.57 18.15 11.99
N ALA A 106 -29.20 19.13 12.82
CA ALA A 106 -29.19 18.99 14.28
C ALA A 106 -30.56 18.58 14.82
N LYS A 107 -31.65 19.10 14.23
CA LYS A 107 -33.02 18.76 14.64
C LYS A 107 -33.34 17.28 14.46
N GLN A 108 -32.94 16.70 13.33
CA GLN A 108 -33.14 15.27 13.05
C GLN A 108 -32.40 14.40 14.06
N TYR A 109 -31.16 14.76 14.36
CA TYR A 109 -30.34 14.03 15.33
C TYR A 109 -30.89 14.12 16.77
N VAL A 110 -31.28 15.32 17.20
CA VAL A 110 -31.91 15.53 18.52
C VAL A 110 -33.22 14.77 18.63
N ALA A 111 -34.06 14.81 17.59
CA ALA A 111 -35.31 14.04 17.55
C ALA A 111 -35.07 12.54 17.66
N ALA A 112 -34.06 12.01 16.96
CA ALA A 112 -33.69 10.60 17.05
C ALA A 112 -33.22 10.21 18.46
N ILE A 113 -32.40 11.04 19.11
CA ILE A 113 -31.98 10.82 20.51
C ILE A 113 -33.19 10.85 21.45
N ASN A 114 -34.09 11.83 21.28
CA ASN A 114 -35.25 11.98 22.14
C ASN A 114 -36.17 10.76 22.05
N ASN A 115 -36.40 10.28 20.83
CA ASN A 115 -37.24 9.10 20.59
C ASN A 115 -36.61 7.83 21.18
N VAL A 116 -35.31 7.59 20.93
CA VAL A 116 -34.64 6.34 21.30
C VAL A 116 -34.31 6.25 22.80
N TYR A 117 -33.89 7.34 23.43
CA TYR A 117 -33.36 7.31 24.81
C TYR A 117 -34.24 8.00 25.86
N TYR A 118 -35.19 8.83 25.43
CA TYR A 118 -36.00 9.65 26.33
C TYR A 118 -37.52 9.52 26.09
N ASN A 119 -37.96 8.56 25.27
CA ASN A 119 -39.38 8.32 24.94
C ASN A 119 -40.14 9.59 24.50
N SER A 120 -39.46 10.53 23.84
CA SER A 120 -39.99 11.84 23.44
C SER A 120 -40.39 12.79 24.58
N GLU A 121 -39.99 12.51 25.82
CA GLU A 121 -40.34 13.32 26.99
C GLU A 121 -39.41 14.53 27.19
N ALA A 122 -38.19 14.50 26.64
CA ALA A 122 -37.26 15.61 26.81
C ALA A 122 -37.63 16.77 25.88
N VAL A 123 -37.62 17.99 26.43
CA VAL A 123 -37.79 19.24 25.66
C VAL A 123 -36.40 19.81 25.36
N PRO A 124 -35.90 19.69 24.12
CA PRO A 124 -34.57 20.19 23.76
C PRO A 124 -34.55 21.73 23.74
N GLY A 125 -33.54 22.32 24.38
CA GLY A 125 -33.26 23.75 24.31
C GLY A 125 -32.34 24.12 23.14
N ASN A 126 -32.16 25.42 22.90
CA ASN A 126 -31.29 25.93 21.82
C ASN A 126 -29.84 25.39 21.91
N LEU A 127 -29.29 25.31 23.13
CA LEU A 127 -27.95 24.77 23.37
C LEU A 127 -27.82 23.30 22.94
N ASP A 128 -28.90 22.51 23.07
CA ASP A 128 -28.88 21.09 22.71
C ASP A 128 -28.78 20.95 21.17
N TYR A 129 -29.43 21.84 20.41
CA TYR A 129 -29.28 21.90 18.96
C TYR A 129 -27.89 22.38 18.52
N ASP A 130 -27.31 23.36 19.21
CA ASP A 130 -25.95 23.82 18.91
C ASP A 130 -24.91 22.72 19.16
N LEU A 131 -25.04 21.98 20.26
CA LEU A 131 -24.22 20.82 20.56
C LEU A 131 -24.40 19.72 19.51
N ALA A 132 -25.64 19.41 19.13
CA ALA A 132 -25.93 18.45 18.08
C ALA A 132 -25.29 18.83 16.73
N ALA A 133 -25.36 20.11 16.35
CA ALA A 133 -24.70 20.59 15.13
C ALA A 133 -23.18 20.37 15.18
N GLN A 134 -22.54 20.70 16.30
CA GLN A 134 -21.10 20.48 16.48
C GLN A 134 -20.74 18.99 16.47
N ILE A 135 -21.55 18.14 17.11
CA ILE A 135 -21.40 16.68 17.12
C ILE A 135 -21.41 16.12 15.68
N ILE A 136 -22.37 16.52 14.86
CA ILE A 136 -22.47 16.09 13.45
C ILE A 136 -21.24 16.53 12.65
N LEU A 137 -20.86 17.82 12.76
CA LEU A 137 -19.71 18.38 12.03
C LEU A 137 -18.39 17.72 12.42
N ASN A 138 -18.17 17.50 13.72
CA ASN A 138 -16.99 16.84 14.22
C ASN A 138 -16.98 15.35 13.83
N SER A 139 -18.13 14.68 13.86
CA SER A 139 -18.25 13.28 13.43
C SER A 139 -17.85 13.07 11.97
N ARG A 140 -18.30 13.96 11.07
CA ARG A 140 -17.89 13.96 9.65
C ARG A 140 -16.39 14.17 9.50
N SER A 141 -15.82 15.06 10.29
CA SER A 141 -14.37 15.31 10.30
C SER A 141 -13.59 14.09 10.77
N VAL A 142 -14.03 13.43 11.85
CA VAL A 142 -13.44 12.18 12.36
C VAL A 142 -13.51 11.08 11.32
N TYR A 143 -14.68 10.87 10.69
CA TYR A 143 -14.87 9.83 9.68
C TYR A 143 -13.88 10.00 8.51
N ARG A 144 -13.84 11.19 7.90
CA ARG A 144 -12.95 11.48 6.78
C ARG A 144 -11.47 11.28 7.16
N LYS A 145 -11.05 11.82 8.30
CA LYS A 145 -9.66 11.66 8.78
C LYS A 145 -9.33 10.20 9.05
N SER A 146 -10.26 9.43 9.59
CA SER A 146 -10.06 7.99 9.86
C SER A 146 -9.89 7.18 8.57
N VAL A 147 -10.68 7.48 7.54
CA VAL A 147 -10.55 6.86 6.21
C VAL A 147 -9.20 7.18 5.58
N LEU A 148 -8.77 8.45 5.60
CA LEU A 148 -7.45 8.84 5.09
C LEU A 148 -6.31 8.19 5.89
N SER A 149 -6.45 8.13 7.22
CA SER A 149 -5.46 7.46 8.09
C SER A 149 -5.33 5.98 7.77
N TYR A 150 -6.44 5.30 7.46
CA TYR A 150 -6.42 3.90 7.03
C TYR A 150 -5.57 3.71 5.77
N TYR A 151 -5.80 4.52 4.73
CA TYR A 151 -4.99 4.45 3.50
C TYR A 151 -3.52 4.79 3.75
N ALA A 152 -3.22 5.79 4.59
CA ALA A 152 -1.85 6.12 4.96
C ALA A 152 -1.12 4.96 5.67
N ILE A 153 -1.82 4.21 6.53
CA ILE A 153 -1.30 3.00 7.17
C ILE A 153 -1.02 1.92 6.13
N VAL A 154 -1.96 1.65 5.21
CA VAL A 154 -1.75 0.65 4.15
C VAL A 154 -0.51 0.98 3.32
N PHE A 155 -0.35 2.24 2.88
CA PHE A 155 0.84 2.65 2.14
C PHE A 155 2.12 2.54 2.97
N THR A 156 2.06 2.83 4.27
CA THR A 156 3.22 2.69 5.18
C THR A 156 3.63 1.22 5.33
N VAL A 157 2.66 0.31 5.47
CA VAL A 157 2.91 -1.14 5.51
C VAL A 157 3.54 -1.61 4.19
N CYS A 158 3.00 -1.19 3.04
CA CYS A 158 3.60 -1.49 1.74
C CYS A 158 5.03 -0.93 1.61
N ALA A 159 5.27 0.29 2.09
CA ALA A 159 6.61 0.89 2.10
C ALA A 159 7.58 0.03 2.90
N ILE A 160 7.23 -0.36 4.14
CA ILE A 160 8.10 -1.15 5.02
C ILE A 160 8.32 -2.58 4.49
N LEU A 161 7.30 -3.22 3.93
CA LEU A 161 7.42 -4.59 3.40
C LEU A 161 8.36 -4.68 2.18
N THR A 162 8.39 -3.63 1.37
CA THR A 162 9.19 -3.57 0.12
C THR A 162 10.69 -3.87 0.35
N PRO A 163 11.44 -3.13 1.19
CA PRO A 163 12.84 -3.41 1.46
C PRO A 163 13.06 -4.71 2.25
N VAL A 164 12.11 -5.13 3.08
CA VAL A 164 12.20 -6.42 3.80
C VAL A 164 12.21 -7.59 2.83
N ILE A 165 11.28 -7.61 1.87
CA ILE A 165 11.21 -8.64 0.83
C ILE A 165 12.45 -8.58 -0.06
N GLY A 166 12.88 -7.37 -0.45
CA GLY A 166 14.11 -7.18 -1.24
C GLY A 166 15.37 -7.69 -0.53
N GLY A 167 15.50 -7.40 0.76
CA GLY A 167 16.60 -7.88 1.60
C GLY A 167 16.61 -9.41 1.72
N LEU A 168 15.45 -10.02 1.99
CA LEU A 168 15.33 -11.48 2.03
C LEU A 168 15.70 -12.11 0.69
N TYR A 169 15.20 -11.58 -0.43
CA TYR A 169 15.55 -12.07 -1.76
C TYR A 169 17.06 -12.01 -2.04
N LEU A 170 17.73 -10.94 -1.63
CA LEU A 170 19.18 -10.81 -1.78
C LEU A 170 19.95 -11.81 -0.91
N LEU A 171 19.48 -12.08 0.31
CA LEU A 171 20.06 -13.11 1.18
C LEU A 171 19.89 -14.51 0.60
N PHE A 172 18.69 -14.85 0.11
CA PHE A 172 18.40 -16.14 -0.52
C PHE A 172 19.21 -16.36 -1.80
N SER A 173 19.27 -15.36 -2.68
CA SER A 173 20.04 -15.44 -3.92
C SER A 173 21.54 -15.58 -3.65
N ARG A 174 22.07 -14.88 -2.64
CA ARG A 174 23.47 -15.05 -2.20
C ARG A 174 23.74 -16.44 -1.62
N TYR A 175 22.83 -16.97 -0.79
CA TYR A 175 22.95 -18.31 -0.21
C TYR A 175 22.98 -19.39 -1.28
N PHE A 176 22.06 -19.34 -2.24
CA PHE A 176 22.00 -20.32 -3.32
C PHE A 176 23.22 -20.24 -4.26
N TYR A 177 23.68 -19.03 -4.59
CA TYR A 177 24.84 -18.83 -5.45
C TYR A 177 26.16 -19.29 -4.79
N TRP A 178 26.28 -19.13 -3.47
CA TRP A 178 27.43 -19.66 -2.72
C TRP A 178 27.41 -21.20 -2.66
N SER A 179 26.24 -21.81 -2.46
CA SER A 179 26.10 -23.28 -2.44
C SER A 179 26.50 -23.96 -3.75
N ASP A 180 26.39 -23.29 -4.90
CA ASP A 180 26.78 -23.83 -6.21
C ASP A 180 28.31 -23.78 -6.42
N LYS A 181 28.98 -22.73 -5.90
CA LYS A 181 30.44 -22.59 -6.00
C LYS A 181 31.23 -23.58 -5.15
N ASP A 182 30.66 -24.05 -4.05
CA ASP A 182 31.29 -25.05 -3.17
C ASP A 182 31.26 -26.48 -3.75
N GLY A 183 30.76 -26.69 -4.98
CA GLY A 183 30.80 -27.98 -5.67
C GLY A 183 29.97 -29.09 -5.02
N ARG A 184 29.21 -28.78 -3.96
CA ARG A 184 28.38 -29.74 -3.20
C ARG A 184 26.93 -29.81 -3.67
N ALA A 185 26.53 -29.02 -4.65
CA ALA A 185 25.24 -29.14 -5.32
C ALA A 185 25.32 -29.95 -6.63
N LYS A 186 25.91 -31.16 -6.59
CA LYS A 186 25.55 -32.20 -7.57
C LYS A 186 24.16 -32.74 -7.23
N ILE A 187 23.11 -31.91 -7.38
CA ILE A 187 21.77 -32.46 -7.50
C ILE A 187 21.71 -33.06 -8.90
N LYS A 188 21.95 -34.37 -8.98
CA LYS A 188 21.57 -35.23 -10.11
C LYS A 188 20.05 -35.09 -10.29
N PHE A 189 19.59 -34.06 -10.99
CA PHE A 189 18.27 -34.10 -11.60
C PHE A 189 18.36 -35.08 -12.78
N GLY A 190 17.99 -36.32 -12.51
CA GLY A 190 17.82 -37.41 -13.48
C GLY A 190 16.66 -37.16 -14.47
N ARG A 191 16.59 -35.97 -15.08
CA ARG A 191 15.61 -35.61 -16.12
C ARG A 191 16.22 -35.28 -17.48
N ARG A 192 17.49 -35.61 -17.72
CA ARG A 192 18.10 -35.43 -19.06
C ARG A 192 17.71 -36.50 -20.10
N LYS A 193 17.01 -37.58 -19.71
CA LYS A 193 16.54 -38.59 -20.68
C LYS A 193 15.15 -38.30 -21.25
N VAL A 194 14.21 -37.78 -20.47
CA VAL A 194 12.82 -37.56 -20.92
C VAL A 194 12.72 -36.43 -21.97
N VAL A 195 13.48 -35.35 -21.78
CA VAL A 195 13.44 -34.19 -22.69
C VAL A 195 14.02 -34.50 -24.08
N LYS A 196 14.89 -35.52 -24.23
CA LYS A 196 15.42 -35.88 -25.55
C LYS A 196 14.43 -36.67 -26.40
N GLU A 197 13.46 -37.36 -25.80
CA GLU A 197 12.41 -38.05 -26.54
C GLU A 197 11.25 -37.12 -26.89
N GLU A 198 10.82 -36.25 -25.98
CA GLU A 198 9.79 -35.22 -26.27
C GLU A 198 10.24 -34.23 -27.36
N ILE A 199 11.53 -33.85 -27.40
CA ILE A 199 12.06 -32.98 -28.48
C ILE A 199 12.13 -33.73 -29.83
N LYS A 200 12.23 -35.06 -29.84
CA LYS A 200 12.13 -35.84 -31.08
C LYS A 200 10.70 -35.89 -31.62
N GLU A 201 9.72 -35.91 -30.73
CA GLU A 201 8.30 -35.96 -31.07
C GLU A 201 7.77 -34.60 -31.56
N ILE A 202 8.19 -33.50 -30.93
CA ILE A 202 7.82 -32.13 -31.37
C ILE A 202 8.41 -31.79 -32.76
N ARG A 203 9.62 -32.27 -33.06
CA ARG A 203 10.30 -32.06 -34.34
C ARG A 203 9.63 -32.77 -35.52
N ASN A 204 8.88 -33.84 -35.27
CA ASN A 204 8.14 -34.59 -36.28
C ASN A 204 6.64 -34.21 -36.35
N SER A 205 6.21 -33.21 -35.57
CA SER A 205 4.83 -32.75 -35.60
C SER A 205 4.55 -31.88 -36.84
N PRO A 206 3.30 -31.84 -37.36
CA PRO A 206 2.94 -31.06 -38.56
C PRO A 206 3.06 -29.53 -38.39
N PHE A 207 3.43 -29.05 -37.21
CA PHE A 207 3.42 -27.63 -36.84
C PHE A 207 4.80 -26.94 -36.96
N HIS A 208 5.82 -27.60 -37.53
CA HIS A 208 7.16 -27.03 -37.68
C HIS A 208 7.25 -25.86 -38.70
N ASP A 209 6.19 -25.57 -39.47
CA ASP A 209 6.23 -24.51 -40.51
C ASP A 209 5.83 -23.11 -40.00
N PHE A 210 5.65 -22.93 -38.68
CA PHE A 210 5.34 -21.61 -38.10
C PHE A 210 6.55 -20.65 -38.07
N SER A 211 7.79 -21.15 -38.19
CA SER A 211 8.99 -20.29 -38.14
C SER A 211 9.21 -19.48 -39.42
N LYS A 212 8.56 -19.81 -40.54
CA LYS A 212 8.67 -19.04 -41.79
C LYS A 212 7.95 -17.68 -41.73
N TYR A 213 6.95 -17.54 -40.85
CA TYR A 213 6.11 -16.34 -40.80
C TYR A 213 6.56 -15.27 -39.80
N PHE A 214 7.45 -15.59 -38.85
CA PHE A 214 7.79 -14.69 -37.73
C PHE A 214 9.23 -14.16 -37.72
N LEU A 215 10.10 -14.58 -38.64
CA LEU A 215 11.53 -14.27 -38.60
C LEU A 215 12.11 -13.18 -39.55
N PRO A 216 11.36 -12.41 -40.38
CA PRO A 216 11.99 -11.39 -41.23
C PRO A 216 12.33 -10.06 -40.51
N HIS A 217 11.93 -9.86 -39.24
CA HIS A 217 12.06 -8.54 -38.58
C HIS A 217 13.03 -8.46 -37.40
N LEU A 218 13.87 -9.47 -37.17
CA LEU A 218 14.90 -9.37 -36.13
C LEU A 218 16.20 -8.75 -36.70
N PRO A 219 16.71 -7.65 -36.09
CA PRO A 219 17.92 -6.99 -36.55
C PRO A 219 19.15 -7.90 -36.35
N LYS A 220 19.86 -8.20 -37.43
CA LYS A 220 21.11 -8.96 -37.43
C LYS A 220 22.24 -8.13 -36.80
N LYS A 221 22.37 -8.16 -35.47
CA LYS A 221 23.53 -7.61 -34.76
C LYS A 221 24.59 -8.69 -34.52
N GLY A 222 25.69 -8.57 -35.25
CA GLY A 222 27.07 -8.79 -34.74
C GLY A 222 27.47 -10.20 -34.32
N VAL A 223 27.61 -11.13 -35.27
CA VAL A 223 28.39 -12.35 -35.04
C VAL A 223 29.86 -12.04 -35.31
N ARG A 224 30.64 -11.78 -34.24
CA ARG A 224 32.11 -11.81 -34.31
C ARG A 224 32.55 -13.25 -34.58
N LYS A 225 33.20 -13.48 -35.72
CA LYS A 225 33.89 -14.75 -36.00
C LYS A 225 35.09 -14.87 -35.05
N ILE A 226 35.07 -15.88 -34.19
CA ILE A 226 36.23 -16.32 -33.42
C ILE A 226 37.06 -17.18 -34.37
N GLN A 227 38.27 -16.73 -34.69
CA GLN A 227 39.23 -17.43 -35.54
C GLN A 227 40.02 -18.41 -34.65
N PRO A 228 40.10 -19.71 -34.98
CA PRO A 228 40.85 -20.65 -34.17
C PRO A 228 42.35 -20.48 -34.40
N GLU A 229 43.07 -20.07 -33.35
CA GLU A 229 44.52 -20.21 -33.25
C GLU A 229 44.90 -21.69 -33.21
N GLY A 230 45.85 -22.08 -34.06
CA GLY A 230 46.59 -23.32 -33.85
C GLY A 230 47.02 -24.04 -35.12
N GLN A 231 48.13 -23.59 -35.73
CA GLN A 231 49.09 -24.49 -36.34
C GLN A 231 50.51 -23.94 -36.16
N LYS A 232 51.19 -24.40 -35.10
CA LYS A 232 52.66 -24.44 -35.04
C LYS A 232 53.13 -25.44 -36.09
N LYS A 233 53.94 -24.99 -37.05
CA LYS A 233 54.80 -25.86 -37.86
C LYS A 233 56.26 -25.55 -37.51
N ASN A 234 56.90 -26.52 -36.87
CA ASN A 234 58.34 -26.71 -36.88
C ASN A 234 58.81 -27.02 -38.31
N LYS A 235 59.94 -26.42 -38.70
CA LYS A 235 60.99 -26.92 -39.61
C LYS A 235 62.18 -25.97 -39.34
N GLU A 236 63.21 -26.44 -38.63
CA GLU A 236 64.45 -27.03 -39.22
C GLU A 236 65.09 -26.10 -40.25
#